data_AF-A0A812QLB5-F1
#
_entry.id   AF-A0A812QLB5-F1
#
_cell.length_a   1.000
_cell.length_b   1.000
_cell.length_c   1.000
_cell.angle_alpha   90.00
_cell.angle_beta   90.00
_cell.angle_gamma   90.00
#
_symmetry.space_group_name_H-M   'P 1'
#
loop_
_entity.id
_entity.type
_entity.pdbx_description
1 polymer ?
#
loop_
_entity_poly.entity_id
_entity_poly.type
_entity_poly.pdbx_seq_one_letter_code
_entity_poly.pdbx_strand_id
1 'polypeptide(L)'
;MPMDSIDESKVTVYGACFCCFNGLNLENIEIGCAAKETLLCLEWDFCLKSNTEKLRCFCLDIRIVPVTVCIKQQGQMCCLVSAAAIPPDAEVPMMLSVCFLVCFPKFGFFKKISEVKG
;
A
#
# COMPACT_ATOMS: atom_id res chain seq x y z
N MET A 1 10.43 11.86 8.83
CA MET A 1 9.23 11.32 8.14
C MET A 1 8.54 10.40 9.12
N PRO A 2 7.21 10.44 9.24
CA PRO A 2 6.48 9.44 10.02
C PRO A 2 6.83 8.06 9.45
N MET A 3 7.09 7.06 10.30
CA MET A 3 7.26 5.69 9.81
C MET A 3 5.96 5.25 9.15
N ASP A 4 6.03 4.83 7.88
CA ASP A 4 4.87 4.27 7.19
C ASP A 4 4.43 3.00 7.94
N SER A 5 3.19 3.01 8.41
CA SER A 5 2.65 1.92 9.22
C SER A 5 2.35 0.67 8.40
N ILE A 6 2.55 0.70 7.07
CA ILE A 6 2.21 -0.39 6.15
C ILE A 6 3.50 -0.88 5.49
N ASP A 7 3.90 -2.11 5.81
CA ASP A 7 5.04 -2.77 5.16
C ASP A 7 4.56 -3.59 3.97
N GLU A 8 4.55 -2.98 2.79
CA GLU A 8 4.10 -3.60 1.55
C GLU A 8 4.98 -4.77 1.10
N SER A 9 6.25 -4.82 1.53
CA SER A 9 7.22 -5.81 1.05
C SER A 9 6.82 -7.25 1.40
N LYS A 10 6.01 -7.41 2.45
CA LYS A 10 5.52 -8.69 2.99
C LYS A 10 4.17 -9.11 2.40
N VAL A 11 3.54 -8.25 1.59
CA VAL A 11 2.20 -8.50 1.06
C VAL A 11 2.25 -9.55 -0.04
N THR A 12 1.50 -10.63 0.15
CA THR A 12 1.21 -11.61 -0.88
C THR A 12 0.15 -11.06 -1.82
N VAL A 13 0.49 -10.85 -3.08
CA VAL A 13 -0.40 -10.25 -4.07
C VAL A 13 -1.53 -11.23 -4.40
N TYR A 14 -2.79 -10.80 -4.28
CA TYR A 14 -3.96 -11.58 -4.70
C TYR A 14 -4.55 -11.10 -6.02
N GLY A 15 -4.52 -9.79 -6.29
CA GLY A 15 -5.06 -9.20 -7.51
C GLY A 15 -4.42 -7.85 -7.81
N ALA A 16 -4.11 -7.56 -9.07
CA ALA A 16 -3.43 -6.34 -9.47
C ALA A 16 -3.79 -5.96 -10.91
N CYS A 17 -3.88 -4.66 -11.18
CA CYS A 17 -4.23 -4.11 -12.48
C CYS A 17 -3.43 -2.84 -12.76
N PHE A 18 -2.34 -3.00 -13.52
CA PHE A 18 -1.41 -1.95 -13.93
C PHE A 18 -0.86 -1.12 -12.77
N CYS A 19 -1.59 -0.10 -12.33
CA CYS A 19 -1.16 0.88 -11.34
C CYS A 19 -1.68 0.62 -9.93
N CYS A 20 -2.31 -0.53 -9.67
CA CYS A 20 -2.80 -0.88 -8.35
C CYS A 20 -2.69 -2.38 -8.05
N PHE A 21 -2.64 -2.71 -6.77
CA PHE A 21 -2.72 -4.08 -6.28
C PHE A 21 -3.52 -4.19 -5.00
N ASN A 22 -4.00 -5.40 -4.75
CA ASN A 22 -4.55 -5.87 -3.51
C ASN A 22 -3.84 -7.16 -3.11
N GLY A 23 -3.64 -7.34 -1.82
CA GLY A 23 -2.97 -8.51 -1.28
C GLY A 23 -3.24 -8.74 0.19
N LEU A 24 -2.55 -9.74 0.72
CA LEU A 24 -2.66 -10.18 2.11
C LEU A 24 -1.31 -10.08 2.81
N ASN A 25 -1.27 -9.38 3.94
CA ASN A 25 -0.17 -9.50 4.89
C ASN A 25 -0.52 -10.58 5.92
N LEU A 26 0.17 -11.73 5.83
CA LEU A 26 -0.08 -12.90 6.67
C LEU A 26 0.92 -13.04 7.82
N GLU A 27 1.96 -12.22 7.86
CA GLU A 27 3.04 -12.34 8.85
C GLU A 27 2.73 -11.57 10.13
N ASN A 28 2.23 -10.34 9.99
CA ASN A 28 1.88 -9.47 11.11
C ASN A 28 0.47 -8.90 10.89
N ILE A 29 -0.54 -9.66 11.32
CA ILE A 29 -1.94 -9.23 11.25
C ILE A 29 -2.21 -8.25 12.39
N GLU A 30 -1.99 -6.97 12.11
CA GLU A 30 -2.34 -5.90 13.03
C GLU A 30 -3.84 -5.62 12.95
N ILE A 31 -4.52 -5.61 14.10
CA ILE A 31 -5.94 -5.29 14.16
C ILE A 31 -6.10 -3.76 14.07
N GLY A 32 -6.90 -3.33 13.09
CA GLY A 32 -7.22 -1.93 12.84
C GLY A 32 -7.05 -1.59 11.37
N CYS A 33 -7.03 -0.29 11.08
CA CYS A 33 -6.86 0.23 9.73
C CYS A 33 -5.83 1.36 9.71
N ALA A 34 -5.07 1.44 8.63
CA ALA A 34 -4.20 2.55 8.32
C ALA A 34 -4.31 2.85 6.83
N ALA A 35 -4.21 4.12 6.46
CA ALA A 35 -4.15 4.53 5.07
C ALA A 35 -3.26 5.76 4.95
N LYS A 36 -2.61 5.91 3.81
CA LYS A 36 -1.90 7.11 3.42
C LYS A 36 -2.17 7.36 1.96
N GLU A 37 -2.69 8.53 1.67
CA GLU A 37 -3.12 8.89 0.32
C GLU A 37 -2.59 10.27 -0.03
N THR A 38 -2.10 10.41 -1.25
CA THR A 38 -1.65 11.64 -1.86
C THR A 38 -2.43 11.82 -3.16
N LEU A 39 -3.16 12.92 -3.25
CA LEU A 39 -3.81 13.39 -4.46
C LEU A 39 -3.18 14.72 -4.84
N LEU A 40 -2.35 14.72 -5.89
CA LEU A 40 -1.56 15.88 -6.32
C LEU A 40 -0.69 16.44 -5.19
N CYS A 41 -1.11 17.56 -4.58
CA CYS A 41 -0.39 18.23 -3.50
C CYS A 41 -1.00 17.96 -2.12
N LEU A 42 -2.15 17.29 -2.05
CA LEU A 42 -2.84 17.00 -0.80
C LEU A 42 -2.47 15.60 -0.34
N GLU A 43 -1.82 15.50 0.80
CA GLU A 43 -1.48 14.22 1.43
C GLU A 43 -2.20 14.11 2.77
N TRP A 44 -2.77 12.94 3.03
CA TRP A 44 -3.34 12.62 4.33
C TRP A 44 -2.96 11.22 4.79
N ASP A 45 -2.71 11.12 6.09
CA ASP A 45 -2.46 9.87 6.79
C ASP A 45 -3.64 9.59 7.71
N PHE A 46 -4.07 8.34 7.77
CA PHE A 46 -5.11 7.86 8.67
C PHE A 46 -4.60 6.61 9.39
N CYS A 47 -4.79 6.51 10.71
CA CYS A 47 -4.37 5.34 11.46
C CYS A 47 -5.23 5.09 12.71
N LEU A 48 -5.71 3.86 12.84
CA LEU A 48 -6.44 3.30 13.98
C LEU A 48 -5.88 1.93 14.37
N LYS A 49 -4.61 1.65 14.07
CA LYS A 49 -3.95 0.41 14.49
C LYS A 49 -3.76 0.39 16.01
N SER A 50 -4.01 -0.77 16.60
CA SER A 50 -3.71 -1.00 18.02
C SER A 50 -2.20 -1.14 18.16
N ASN A 51 -1.54 -0.20 18.85
CA ASN A 51 -0.08 -0.10 19.07
C ASN A 51 0.73 0.83 18.13
N THR A 52 0.08 1.77 17.44
CA THR A 52 0.79 2.84 16.72
C THR A 52 0.70 4.18 17.43
N GLU A 53 1.69 5.05 17.22
CA GLU A 53 1.60 6.44 17.68
C GLU A 53 0.38 7.14 17.05
N LYS A 54 -0.24 8.00 17.85
CA LYS A 54 -1.39 8.79 17.40
C LYS A 54 -0.92 9.87 16.42
N LEU A 55 -1.73 10.10 15.39
CA LEU A 55 -1.52 11.20 14.45
C LEU A 55 -1.91 12.55 15.09
N ARG A 56 -1.58 13.66 14.41
CA ARG A 56 -1.81 15.03 14.91
C ARG A 56 -3.25 15.26 15.39
N CYS A 57 -4.25 14.86 14.60
CA CYS A 57 -5.66 14.91 14.97
C CYS A 57 -6.16 13.54 15.44
N PHE A 58 -5.42 12.91 16.35
CA PHE A 58 -5.66 11.58 16.91
C PHE A 58 -5.48 10.44 15.90
N CYS A 59 -6.28 10.40 14.83
CA CYS A 59 -6.27 9.35 13.82
C CYS A 59 -6.08 9.89 12.40
N LEU A 60 -5.93 11.21 12.22
CA LEU A 60 -5.80 11.87 10.93
C LEU A 60 -4.68 12.91 10.96
N ASP A 61 -3.90 12.97 9.89
CA ASP A 61 -2.98 14.08 9.60
C ASP A 61 -3.17 14.51 8.14
N ILE A 62 -3.29 15.82 7.88
CA ILE A 62 -3.45 16.36 6.53
C ILE A 62 -2.40 17.44 6.31
N ARG A 63 -1.73 17.41 5.16
CA ARG A 63 -0.67 18.35 4.81
C ARG A 63 -0.61 18.62 3.32
N ILE A 64 0.02 19.74 2.97
CA ILE A 64 0.38 20.08 1.60
C ILE A 64 1.81 19.64 1.34
N VAL A 65 2.03 18.89 0.26
CA VAL A 65 3.33 18.40 -0.19
C VAL A 65 3.61 18.81 -1.63
N PRO A 66 4.88 18.85 -2.07
CA PRO A 66 5.21 19.02 -3.48
C PRO A 66 4.56 17.93 -4.34
N VAL A 67 4.08 18.30 -5.52
CA VAL A 67 3.47 17.34 -6.45
C VAL A 67 4.57 16.45 -7.04
N THR A 68 4.57 15.18 -6.64
CA THR A 68 5.48 14.14 -7.17
C THR A 68 4.75 13.05 -7.94
N VAL A 69 3.47 12.86 -7.64
CA VAL A 69 2.57 11.83 -8.19
C VAL A 69 1.19 12.44 -8.41
N CYS A 70 0.42 11.90 -9.36
CA CYS A 70 -0.98 12.28 -9.51
C CYS A 70 -1.81 11.68 -8.37
N ILE A 71 -1.60 10.38 -8.13
CA ILE A 71 -2.25 9.62 -7.07
C ILE A 71 -1.20 8.69 -6.48
N LYS A 72 -1.14 8.61 -5.15
CA LYS A 72 -0.48 7.53 -4.43
C LYS A 72 -1.34 7.16 -3.25
N GLN A 73 -1.69 5.90 -3.13
CA GLN A 73 -2.56 5.39 -2.09
C GLN A 73 -1.95 4.10 -1.57
N GLN A 74 -1.93 3.96 -0.26
CA GLN A 74 -1.66 2.71 0.41
C GLN A 74 -2.62 2.59 1.58
N GLY A 75 -3.20 1.40 1.75
CA GLY A 75 -4.23 1.12 2.74
C GLY A 75 -4.03 -0.28 3.28
N GLN A 76 -4.23 -0.42 4.58
CA GLN A 76 -4.27 -1.71 5.25
C GLN A 76 -5.49 -1.75 6.17
N MET A 77 -6.27 -2.81 6.06
CA MET A 77 -7.35 -3.15 6.99
C MET A 77 -7.16 -4.58 7.46
N CYS A 78 -6.74 -4.74 8.71
CA CYS A 78 -6.31 -6.03 9.25
C CYS A 78 -5.21 -6.68 8.38
N CYS A 79 -5.49 -7.81 7.75
CA CYS A 79 -4.59 -8.50 6.84
C CYS A 79 -4.69 -8.01 5.38
N LEU A 80 -5.74 -7.26 5.02
CA LEU A 80 -5.96 -6.78 3.66
C LEU A 80 -5.11 -5.56 3.41
N VAL A 81 -4.30 -5.59 2.35
CA VAL A 81 -3.50 -4.45 1.92
C VAL A 81 -3.86 -4.10 0.49
N SER A 82 -4.06 -2.83 0.22
CA SER A 82 -4.27 -2.28 -1.11
C SER A 82 -3.35 -1.09 -1.34
N ALA A 83 -2.87 -0.94 -2.57
CA ALA A 83 -2.11 0.25 -2.94
C ALA A 83 -2.31 0.60 -4.42
N ALA A 84 -2.14 1.88 -4.74
CA ALA A 84 -2.21 2.41 -6.09
C ALA A 84 -1.23 3.57 -6.27
N ALA A 85 -0.61 3.71 -7.44
CA ALA A 85 0.20 4.86 -7.79
C ALA A 85 0.07 5.23 -9.27
N ILE A 86 -0.17 6.50 -9.56
CA ILE A 86 -0.21 7.05 -10.92
C ILE A 86 0.75 8.24 -11.00
N PRO A 87 1.84 8.14 -11.79
CA PRO A 87 2.31 6.94 -12.50
C PRO A 87 2.76 5.82 -11.52
N PRO A 88 2.82 4.55 -11.98
CA PRO A 88 3.41 3.47 -11.17
C PRO A 88 4.84 3.80 -10.74
N ASP A 89 5.21 3.41 -9.52
CA ASP A 89 6.52 3.68 -8.93
C ASP A 89 7.16 2.39 -8.37
N ALA A 90 8.26 2.54 -7.63
CA ALA A 90 8.95 1.40 -7.02
C ALA A 90 8.17 0.79 -5.85
N GLU A 91 7.18 1.48 -5.28
CA GLU A 91 6.30 0.97 -4.23
C GLU A 91 5.13 0.18 -4.83
N VAL A 92 4.49 0.75 -5.86
CA VAL A 92 3.41 0.14 -6.63
C VAL A 92 3.90 -0.10 -8.07
N PRO A 93 4.59 -1.22 -8.32
CA PRO A 93 5.10 -1.52 -9.66
C PRO A 93 3.95 -1.87 -10.60
N MET A 94 4.22 -1.76 -11.90
CA MET A 94 3.25 -2.17 -12.91
C MET A 94 3.02 -3.69 -12.83
N MET A 95 1.81 -4.11 -12.45
CA MET A 95 1.51 -5.53 -12.21
C MET A 95 0.19 -5.96 -12.85
N LEU A 96 0.11 -7.22 -13.25
CA LEU A 96 -1.15 -7.88 -13.62
C LEU A 96 -1.23 -9.19 -12.85
N SER A 97 -2.26 -9.33 -12.02
CA SER A 97 -2.48 -10.56 -11.27
C SER A 97 -3.96 -10.82 -11.01
N VAL A 98 -4.32 -12.10 -10.91
CA VAL A 98 -5.67 -12.56 -10.62
C VAL A 98 -5.59 -13.79 -9.72
N CYS A 99 -6.34 -13.81 -8.63
CA CYS A 99 -6.44 -14.96 -7.71
C CYS A 99 -5.07 -15.55 -7.31
N PHE A 100 -4.15 -14.71 -6.83
CA PHE A 100 -2.78 -15.07 -6.43
C PHE A 100 -1.83 -15.48 -7.55
N LEU A 101 -2.27 -15.50 -8.80
CA LEU A 101 -1.41 -15.68 -9.97
C LEU A 101 -0.94 -14.32 -10.47
N VAL A 102 0.35 -14.03 -10.33
CA VAL A 102 0.99 -12.89 -10.98
C VAL A 102 1.34 -13.30 -12.41
N CYS A 103 0.83 -12.54 -13.39
CA CYS A 103 1.07 -12.73 -14.82
C CYS A 103 2.20 -11.81 -15.33
N PHE A 104 2.33 -10.63 -14.73
CA PHE A 104 3.34 -9.62 -15.05
C PHE A 104 3.72 -8.85 -13.79
N PRO A 105 5.00 -8.46 -13.60
CA PRO A 105 6.17 -8.68 -14.47
C PRO A 105 6.79 -10.08 -14.34
N LYS A 106 6.60 -10.76 -13.22
CA LYS A 106 7.16 -12.09 -12.96
C LYS A 106 6.05 -13.10 -12.76
N PHE A 107 6.05 -14.13 -13.59
CA PHE A 107 5.05 -15.18 -13.52
C PHE A 107 5.20 -16.01 -12.23
N GLY A 108 4.10 -16.26 -11.52
CA GLY A 108 4.09 -17.19 -10.39
C GLY A 108 2.88 -17.06 -9.48
N PHE A 109 2.72 -18.06 -8.61
CA PHE A 109 1.68 -18.09 -7.58
C PHE A 109 2.18 -17.59 -6.23
N PHE A 110 1.28 -16.97 -5.45
CA PHE A 110 1.51 -16.52 -4.08
C PHE A 110 2.77 -15.65 -3.93
N LYS A 111 3.05 -14.82 -4.95
CA LYS A 111 4.22 -13.95 -4.95
C LYS A 111 4.03 -12.80 -3.97
N LYS A 112 5.10 -12.52 -3.20
CA LYS A 112 5.17 -11.30 -2.40
C LYS A 112 5.58 -10.11 -3.26
N ILE A 113 5.15 -8.91 -2.89
CA ILE A 113 5.56 -7.66 -3.56
C ILE A 113 7.09 -7.57 -3.70
N SER A 114 7.85 -7.96 -2.66
CA SER A 114 9.32 -8.00 -2.69
C SER A 114 9.90 -8.91 -3.78
N GLU A 115 9.22 -10.01 -4.12
CA GLU A 115 9.65 -10.93 -5.17
C GLU A 115 9.31 -10.41 -6.56
N VAL A 116 8.20 -9.66 -6.68
CA VAL A 116 7.73 -9.07 -7.94
C VAL A 116 8.58 -7.88 -8.38
N LYS A 117 9.06 -7.06 -7.43
CA LYS A 117 9.85 -5.83 -7.65
C LYS A 117 11.28 -6.03 -8.19
N GLY A 118 11.82 -7.25 -8.14
CA GLY A 118 13.24 -7.48 -8.44
C GLY A 118 13.65 -7.25 -9.89
#